data_AF-A0A1X2HCG6-F1
#
_entry.id   AF-A0A1X2HCG6-F1
#
_cell.length_a   1.000
_cell.length_b   1.000
_cell.length_c   1.000
_cell.angle_alpha   90.00
_cell.angle_beta   90.00
_cell.angle_gamma   90.00
#
_symmetry.space_group_name_H-M   'P 1'
#
loop_
_entity.id
_entity.type
_entity.pdbx_description
1 polymer ?
#
loop_
_entity_poly.entity_id
_entity_poly.type
_entity_poly.pdbx_seq_one_letter_code
_entity_poly.pdbx_strand_id
1 'polypeptide(L)'
;MSSTTVSRRFPSWLLRLVGYSSLAAAIVSLALYWYRHYGSKRRPPPRAEGGGSSLRRTDSSLNEAQQQQPRSSPGPAKPANNGWGARLLGGVVGGSSKVKRKRITVSLKNVVFWNPSSDVNSPNHAFHENAAAVMDALAKVHELYLIVHLNSEEEQQQVTHLLEKSGLLASVDSRKILYCSTEEGKIHMIRHIEPHIHVEGGWELDDGEDIVRKLRPFVQKVIWVITRRRRSSFNQAKLKASDQGILASNVELAEKLVETSLAREAGFVVAEDEQS
;
A
#
# COMPACT_ATOMS: atom_id res chain seq x y z
N MET A 1 -36.75 -62.55 33.23
CA MET A 1 -36.28 -61.63 34.29
C MET A 1 -34.78 -61.87 34.38
N SER A 2 -33.88 -60.97 34.00
CA SER A 2 -33.74 -59.61 34.53
C SER A 2 -32.95 -58.74 33.55
N SER A 3 -33.42 -57.51 33.35
CA SER A 3 -32.77 -56.47 32.55
C SER A 3 -31.80 -55.67 33.42
N THR A 4 -30.51 -55.68 33.08
CA THR A 4 -29.48 -54.83 33.71
C THR A 4 -29.26 -53.57 32.88
N THR A 5 -29.77 -52.45 33.38
CA THR A 5 -29.53 -51.09 32.87
C THR A 5 -28.24 -50.52 33.47
N VAL A 6 -27.24 -50.27 32.64
CA VAL A 6 -25.98 -49.63 33.04
C VAL A 6 -26.13 -48.11 32.90
N SER A 7 -26.21 -47.37 34.01
CA SER A 7 -26.20 -45.91 34.00
C SER A 7 -24.77 -45.39 33.81
N ARG A 8 -24.48 -44.78 32.66
CA ARG A 8 -23.23 -44.03 32.45
C ARG A 8 -23.34 -42.66 33.13
N ARG A 9 -22.73 -42.51 34.31
CA ARG A 9 -22.55 -41.19 34.94
C ARG A 9 -21.45 -40.45 34.20
N PHE A 10 -21.80 -39.32 33.59
CA PHE A 10 -20.84 -38.42 32.98
C PHE A 10 -19.92 -37.82 34.06
N PRO A 11 -18.62 -37.71 33.77
CA PRO A 11 -17.66 -37.26 34.76
C PRO A 11 -17.76 -35.74 34.96
N SER A 12 -17.80 -35.32 36.23
CA SER A 12 -18.08 -33.95 36.68
C SER A 12 -17.06 -32.89 36.25
N TRP A 13 -15.88 -33.30 35.80
CA TRP A 13 -14.87 -32.39 35.25
C TRP A 13 -15.27 -31.80 33.89
N LEU A 14 -16.10 -32.53 33.12
CA LEU A 14 -16.56 -32.09 31.80
C LEU A 14 -17.60 -30.96 31.92
N LEU A 15 -18.42 -30.98 32.97
CA LEU A 15 -19.37 -29.90 33.30
C LEU A 15 -18.66 -28.61 33.75
N ARG A 16 -17.46 -28.70 34.34
CA ARG A 16 -16.68 -27.52 34.73
C ARG A 16 -16.08 -26.80 33.52
N LEU A 17 -15.62 -27.54 32.50
CA LEU A 17 -15.09 -26.96 31.25
C LEU A 17 -16.12 -26.17 30.45
N VAL A 18 -17.36 -26.67 30.36
CA VAL A 18 -18.46 -25.97 29.66
C VAL A 18 -18.86 -24.68 30.37
N GLY A 19 -18.73 -24.62 31.71
CA GLY A 19 -18.98 -23.41 32.49
C GLY A 19 -18.01 -22.28 32.17
N TYR A 20 -16.70 -22.57 32.03
CA TYR A 20 -15.69 -21.55 31.78
C TYR A 20 -15.74 -20.96 30.36
N SER A 21 -16.10 -21.76 29.36
CA SER A 21 -16.28 -21.25 27.98
C SER A 21 -17.45 -20.26 27.86
N SER A 22 -18.53 -20.51 28.60
CA SER A 22 -19.71 -19.62 28.61
C SER A 22 -19.41 -18.28 29.28
N LEU A 23 -18.69 -18.31 30.42
CA LEU A 23 -18.28 -17.11 31.13
C LEU A 23 -17.30 -16.24 30.30
N ALA A 24 -16.34 -16.88 29.63
CA ALA A 24 -15.39 -16.16 28.77
C ALA A 24 -16.10 -15.47 27.59
N ALA A 25 -17.05 -16.14 26.94
CA ALA A 25 -17.83 -15.57 25.84
C ALA A 25 -18.71 -14.39 26.30
N ALA A 26 -19.28 -14.46 27.50
CA ALA A 26 -20.07 -13.37 28.08
C ALA A 26 -19.20 -12.14 28.38
N ILE A 27 -18.00 -12.32 28.93
CA ILE A 27 -17.06 -11.22 29.23
C ILE A 27 -16.60 -10.52 27.94
N VAL A 28 -16.24 -11.29 26.90
CA VAL A 28 -15.85 -10.72 25.60
C VAL A 28 -17.01 -9.97 24.96
N SER A 29 -18.23 -10.51 25.03
CA SER A 29 -19.42 -9.84 24.50
C SER A 29 -19.75 -8.54 25.25
N LEU A 30 -19.59 -8.52 26.58
CA LEU A 30 -19.80 -7.32 27.39
C LEU A 30 -18.73 -6.26 27.11
N ALA A 31 -17.47 -6.66 26.92
CA ALA A 31 -16.37 -5.76 26.56
C ALA A 31 -16.59 -5.11 25.19
N LEU A 32 -17.00 -5.89 24.18
CA LEU A 32 -17.34 -5.38 22.85
C LEU A 32 -18.56 -4.45 22.90
N TYR A 33 -19.57 -4.78 23.72
CA TYR A 33 -20.74 -3.93 23.92
C TYR A 33 -20.36 -2.58 24.54
N TRP A 34 -19.53 -2.57 25.60
CA TRP A 34 -19.05 -1.34 26.22
C TRP A 34 -18.18 -0.50 25.28
N TYR A 35 -17.27 -1.14 24.53
CA TYR A 35 -16.41 -0.45 23.57
C TYR A 35 -17.24 0.25 22.49
N ARG A 36 -18.29 -0.40 21.99
CA ARG A 36 -19.20 0.17 21.00
C ARG A 36 -20.11 1.25 21.58
N HIS A 37 -20.57 1.11 22.82
CA HIS A 37 -21.54 2.03 23.39
C HIS A 37 -20.92 3.31 23.97
N TYR A 38 -19.68 3.25 24.47
CA TYR A 38 -18.97 4.41 25.02
C TYR A 38 -17.99 5.07 24.04
N GLY A 39 -17.57 4.40 22.96
CA GLY A 39 -16.61 4.89 21.97
C GLY A 39 -17.18 5.87 20.91
N SER A 40 -18.46 6.24 20.97
CA SER A 40 -19.08 7.17 20.01
C SER A 40 -19.75 8.36 20.69
N LYS A 41 -18.95 9.18 21.39
CA LYS A 41 -19.25 10.61 21.50
C LYS A 41 -18.43 11.37 20.46
N ARG A 42 -18.87 11.31 19.21
CA ARG A 42 -18.48 12.28 18.18
C ARG A 42 -18.90 13.66 18.69
N ARG A 43 -17.93 14.48 19.10
CA ARG A 43 -18.17 15.91 19.32
C ARG A 43 -18.54 16.53 17.98
N PRO A 44 -19.69 17.20 17.83
CA PRO A 44 -19.94 18.03 16.67
C PRO A 44 -19.00 19.26 16.73
N PRO A 45 -18.49 19.74 15.59
CA PRO A 45 -17.71 20.98 15.54
C PRO A 45 -18.60 22.19 15.88
N PRO A 46 -18.04 23.25 16.48
CA PRO A 46 -18.79 24.47 16.76
C PRO A 46 -19.19 25.17 15.46
N ARG A 47 -20.45 25.60 15.43
CA ARG A 47 -21.10 26.34 14.35
C ARG A 47 -20.61 27.79 14.41
N ALA A 48 -19.89 28.25 13.38
CA ALA A 48 -19.60 29.66 13.19
C ALA A 48 -20.85 30.36 12.62
N GLU A 49 -21.31 31.39 13.32
CA GLU A 49 -22.33 32.33 12.87
C GLU A 49 -21.68 33.52 12.14
N GLY A 50 -22.40 34.03 11.13
CA GLY A 50 -22.09 35.23 10.35
C GLY A 50 -21.85 34.88 8.88
N GLY A 51 -22.57 35.38 7.88
CA GLY A 51 -23.65 36.36 7.82
C GLY A 51 -23.72 36.88 6.38
N GLY A 52 -24.86 36.68 5.71
CA GLY A 52 -25.40 37.57 4.68
C GLY A 52 -24.80 37.62 3.27
N SER A 53 -25.60 37.12 2.31
CA SER A 53 -26.03 37.73 1.02
C SER A 53 -25.96 36.71 -0.14
N SER A 54 -27.07 36.18 -0.65
CA SER A 54 -28.11 36.77 -1.52
C SER A 54 -27.91 36.40 -3.01
N LEU A 55 -28.82 35.52 -3.48
CA LEU A 55 -29.43 35.44 -4.82
C LEU A 55 -28.58 35.10 -6.06
N ARG A 56 -28.88 33.96 -6.71
CA ARG A 56 -29.80 33.91 -7.87
C ARG A 56 -30.06 32.48 -8.38
N ARG A 57 -31.36 32.19 -8.55
CA ARG A 57 -31.98 31.11 -9.35
C ARG A 57 -31.51 31.14 -10.81
N THR A 58 -31.49 29.98 -11.47
CA THR A 58 -32.42 29.69 -12.59
C THR A 58 -32.43 28.20 -12.94
N ASP A 59 -33.64 27.65 -12.98
CA ASP A 59 -34.02 26.42 -13.67
C ASP A 59 -33.91 26.61 -15.19
N SER A 60 -33.59 25.54 -15.91
CA SER A 60 -34.32 25.20 -17.15
C SER A 60 -34.00 23.79 -17.63
N SER A 61 -35.04 23.22 -18.18
CA SER A 61 -35.33 21.82 -18.51
C SER A 61 -35.31 21.58 -20.03
N LEU A 62 -35.20 20.29 -20.41
CA LEU A 62 -35.73 19.60 -21.61
C LEU A 62 -35.08 19.77 -23.01
N ASN A 63 -34.63 18.64 -23.57
CA ASN A 63 -34.96 18.02 -24.88
C ASN A 63 -33.86 16.99 -25.18
N GLU A 64 -34.06 15.66 -25.30
CA GLU A 64 -35.01 14.81 -26.03
C GLU A 64 -34.71 14.65 -27.54
N ALA A 65 -34.69 13.37 -27.96
CA ALA A 65 -34.71 12.77 -29.30
C ALA A 65 -33.36 12.63 -30.07
N GLN A 66 -33.06 11.57 -30.84
CA GLN A 66 -33.56 10.20 -31.07
C GLN A 66 -32.67 9.58 -32.19
N GLN A 67 -32.71 8.24 -32.35
CA GLN A 67 -32.33 7.40 -33.52
C GLN A 67 -30.89 6.83 -33.54
N GLN A 68 -30.62 5.55 -33.86
CA GLN A 68 -31.42 4.36 -34.24
C GLN A 68 -30.50 3.10 -34.13
N GLN A 69 -31.07 1.94 -33.79
CA GLN A 69 -30.49 0.59 -33.97
C GLN A 69 -30.70 0.09 -35.41
N PRO A 70 -30.03 -1.00 -35.84
CA PRO A 70 -30.72 -2.30 -35.82
C PRO A 70 -29.86 -3.51 -35.36
N ARG A 71 -30.59 -4.58 -35.02
CA ARG A 71 -30.16 -5.87 -34.43
C ARG A 71 -29.70 -6.88 -35.50
N SER A 72 -28.84 -7.85 -35.13
CA SER A 72 -29.10 -9.31 -35.21
C SER A 72 -27.88 -10.18 -34.82
N SER A 73 -28.15 -11.20 -33.99
CA SER A 73 -27.29 -12.30 -33.48
C SER A 73 -27.04 -13.39 -34.57
N PRO A 74 -26.38 -14.57 -34.37
CA PRO A 74 -26.05 -15.33 -33.13
C PRO A 74 -24.63 -15.97 -33.04
N GLY A 75 -24.29 -16.51 -31.85
CA GLY A 75 -23.05 -17.29 -31.58
C GLY A 75 -23.06 -18.71 -32.21
N PRO A 76 -22.03 -19.56 -31.97
CA PRO A 76 -21.88 -20.20 -30.65
C PRO A 76 -20.45 -20.63 -30.20
N ALA A 77 -20.40 -21.15 -28.97
CA ALA A 77 -19.54 -22.21 -28.42
C ALA A 77 -18.14 -21.90 -27.84
N LYS A 78 -18.02 -22.21 -26.54
CA LYS A 78 -16.79 -22.51 -25.79
C LYS A 78 -16.23 -23.88 -26.23
N PRO A 79 -14.94 -24.12 -25.96
CA PRO A 79 -14.61 -25.34 -25.24
C PRO A 79 -13.81 -25.04 -23.97
N ALA A 80 -14.25 -25.67 -22.87
CA ALA A 80 -13.39 -25.97 -21.75
C ALA A 80 -12.54 -27.19 -22.13
N ASN A 81 -11.21 -27.14 -21.95
CA ASN A 81 -10.49 -28.32 -21.50
C ASN A 81 -9.15 -27.99 -20.83
N ASN A 82 -9.03 -28.60 -19.66
CA ASN A 82 -7.89 -28.94 -18.81
C ASN A 82 -6.48 -28.93 -19.42
N GLY A 83 -5.51 -28.52 -18.59
CA GLY A 83 -4.09 -28.79 -18.85
C GLY A 83 -3.17 -28.26 -17.76
N TRP A 84 -3.27 -28.78 -16.54
CA TRP A 84 -2.18 -28.70 -15.57
C TRP A 84 -1.09 -29.69 -16.01
N GLY A 85 0.04 -29.18 -16.51
CA GLY A 85 1.20 -30.01 -16.81
C GLY A 85 2.11 -29.47 -17.93
N ALA A 86 3.31 -29.08 -17.55
CA ALA A 86 4.54 -29.13 -18.35
C ALA A 86 4.58 -28.38 -19.69
N ARG A 87 5.13 -27.16 -19.67
CA ARG A 87 6.09 -26.71 -20.70
C ARG A 87 7.29 -26.04 -20.03
N LEU A 88 8.20 -26.90 -19.57
CA LEU A 88 9.58 -26.55 -19.27
C LEU A 88 10.33 -26.40 -20.61
N LEU A 89 11.03 -25.26 -20.71
CA LEU A 89 12.31 -25.05 -21.42
C LEU A 89 12.38 -25.31 -22.94
N GLY A 90 12.52 -24.22 -23.70
CA GLY A 90 13.31 -24.20 -24.94
C GLY A 90 12.68 -23.48 -26.14
N GLY A 91 13.26 -22.32 -26.52
CA GLY A 91 13.37 -21.94 -27.94
C GLY A 91 12.36 -20.95 -28.52
N VAL A 92 12.71 -19.67 -28.41
CA VAL A 92 12.61 -18.54 -29.38
C VAL A 92 11.58 -18.59 -30.53
N VAL A 93 10.91 -17.43 -30.68
CA VAL A 93 10.10 -16.89 -31.78
C VAL A 93 8.59 -17.17 -31.73
N GLY A 94 7.82 -16.09 -31.59
CA GLY A 94 6.43 -16.05 -32.06
C GLY A 94 5.35 -15.99 -30.98
N GLY A 95 5.47 -15.05 -30.04
CA GLY A 95 4.36 -14.73 -29.15
C GLY A 95 4.79 -13.66 -28.15
N SER A 96 4.53 -12.41 -28.47
CA SER A 96 4.57 -11.31 -27.51
C SER A 96 3.47 -11.54 -26.47
N SER A 97 3.68 -12.49 -25.57
CA SER A 97 3.02 -12.52 -24.28
C SER A 97 3.35 -11.16 -23.67
N LYS A 98 2.40 -10.22 -23.76
CA LYS A 98 2.51 -8.94 -23.06
C LYS A 98 2.84 -9.28 -21.62
N VAL A 99 4.12 -9.17 -21.24
CA VAL A 99 4.52 -9.27 -19.84
C VAL A 99 3.67 -8.22 -19.15
N LYS A 100 2.75 -8.68 -18.31
CA LYS A 100 1.77 -7.81 -17.69
C LYS A 100 2.56 -6.78 -16.89
N ARG A 101 2.46 -5.50 -17.25
CA ARG A 101 3.12 -4.41 -16.52
C ARG A 101 2.64 -4.48 -15.07
N LYS A 102 3.58 -4.62 -14.11
CA LYS A 102 3.22 -4.61 -12.71
C LYS A 102 2.85 -3.17 -12.32
N ARG A 103 1.82 -3.03 -11.48
CA ARG A 103 1.53 -1.77 -10.77
C ARG A 103 2.53 -1.60 -9.63
N ILE A 104 3.20 -0.46 -9.57
CA ILE A 104 4.18 -0.11 -8.54
C ILE A 104 3.77 1.22 -7.91
N THR A 105 3.82 1.29 -6.57
CA THR A 105 3.73 2.55 -5.83
C THR A 105 5.07 2.88 -5.19
N VAL A 106 5.52 4.13 -5.32
CA VAL A 106 6.76 4.62 -4.70
C VAL A 106 6.44 5.85 -3.87
N SER A 107 6.73 5.77 -2.58
CA SER A 107 6.76 6.94 -1.69
C SER A 107 7.99 7.78 -2.00
N LEU A 108 7.84 9.07 -2.27
CA LEU A 108 8.98 9.87 -2.76
C LEU A 108 9.94 10.32 -1.65
N LYS A 109 9.42 10.77 -0.50
CA LYS A 109 10.26 11.18 0.64
C LYS A 109 11.11 10.00 1.13
N ASN A 110 12.38 10.26 1.43
CA ASN A 110 13.38 9.30 1.93
C ASN A 110 13.69 8.10 0.99
N VAL A 111 13.12 8.07 -0.22
CA VAL A 111 13.38 7.04 -1.25
C VAL A 111 13.96 7.69 -2.50
N VAL A 112 13.24 8.69 -3.03
CA VAL A 112 13.60 9.43 -4.25
C VAL A 112 14.14 10.80 -3.88
N PHE A 113 13.57 11.42 -2.84
CA PHE A 113 13.99 12.70 -2.32
C PHE A 113 14.66 12.57 -0.96
N TRP A 114 15.64 13.43 -0.71
CA TRP A 114 16.17 13.71 0.62
C TRP A 114 16.03 15.19 0.96
N ASN A 115 16.01 15.49 2.25
CA ASN A 115 16.04 16.86 2.75
C ASN A 115 17.47 17.21 3.22
N PRO A 116 18.21 18.07 2.50
CA PRO A 116 19.47 18.66 2.94
C PRO A 116 19.30 19.71 4.04
N SER A 117 18.10 20.28 4.19
CA SER A 117 17.83 21.26 5.25
C SER A 117 17.81 20.57 6.60
N SER A 118 18.47 21.18 7.60
CA SER A 118 18.36 20.76 9.00
C SER A 118 17.02 21.13 9.63
N ASP A 119 16.29 22.08 9.02
CA ASP A 119 14.95 22.46 9.47
C ASP A 119 13.90 21.59 8.77
N VAL A 120 13.18 20.82 9.57
CA VAL A 120 12.10 19.94 9.11
C VAL A 120 10.86 20.75 8.71
N ASN A 121 10.67 21.95 9.29
CA ASN A 121 9.52 22.80 8.99
C ASN A 121 9.70 23.61 7.70
N SER A 122 10.93 23.66 7.18
CA SER A 122 11.28 24.31 5.92
C SER A 122 12.15 23.36 5.09
N PRO A 123 11.58 22.26 4.57
CA PRO A 123 12.33 21.26 3.84
C PRO A 123 12.81 21.80 2.48
N ASN A 124 13.98 21.33 2.04
CA ASN A 124 14.55 21.66 0.74
C ASN A 124 14.79 20.43 -0.12
N HIS A 125 13.73 19.81 -0.64
CA HIS A 125 13.85 18.51 -1.30
C HIS A 125 14.85 18.50 -2.48
N ALA A 126 15.68 17.47 -2.52
CA ALA A 126 16.60 17.17 -3.61
C ALA A 126 16.55 15.68 -3.95
N PHE A 127 16.88 15.32 -5.20
CA PHE A 127 16.95 13.90 -5.59
C PHE A 127 18.10 13.18 -4.91
N HIS A 128 17.85 11.95 -4.48
CA HIS A 128 18.91 10.98 -4.27
C HIS A 128 19.61 10.68 -5.59
N GLU A 129 20.90 10.35 -5.50
CA GLU A 129 21.71 9.98 -6.66
C GLU A 129 21.05 8.83 -7.44
N ASN A 130 21.02 8.96 -8.77
CA ASN A 130 20.43 8.01 -9.72
C ASN A 130 18.92 7.73 -9.53
N ALA A 131 18.24 8.30 -8.53
CA ALA A 131 16.84 8.01 -8.26
C ALA A 131 15.93 8.43 -9.42
N ALA A 132 16.14 9.62 -10.01
CA ALA A 132 15.37 10.08 -11.16
C ALA A 132 15.52 9.12 -12.37
N ALA A 133 16.73 8.63 -12.63
CA ALA A 133 17.01 7.70 -13.72
C ALA A 133 16.34 6.33 -13.49
N VAL A 134 16.38 5.82 -12.25
CA VAL A 134 15.68 4.58 -11.88
C VAL A 134 14.17 4.75 -12.07
N MET A 135 13.61 5.88 -11.64
CA MET A 135 12.18 6.15 -11.77
C MET A 135 11.73 6.28 -13.23
N ASP A 136 12.54 6.93 -14.08
CA ASP A 136 12.31 7.01 -15.52
C ASP A 136 12.32 5.62 -16.18
N ALA A 137 13.31 4.80 -15.87
CA ALA A 137 13.39 3.42 -16.37
C ALA A 137 12.19 2.57 -15.92
N LEU A 138 11.79 2.68 -14.65
CA LEU A 138 10.63 1.98 -14.12
C LEU A 138 9.34 2.42 -14.81
N ALA A 139 9.15 3.72 -15.05
CA ALA A 139 7.96 4.25 -15.71
C ALA A 139 7.79 3.73 -17.15
N LYS A 140 8.88 3.38 -17.84
CA LYS A 140 8.85 2.83 -19.21
C LYS A 140 8.32 1.40 -19.27
N VAL A 141 8.59 0.59 -18.24
CA VAL A 141 8.24 -0.84 -18.22
C VAL A 141 7.08 -1.17 -17.28
N HIS A 142 6.78 -0.34 -16.30
CA HIS A 142 5.79 -0.60 -15.25
C HIS A 142 4.70 0.46 -15.22
N GLU A 143 3.60 0.17 -14.54
CA GLU A 143 2.60 1.19 -14.21
C GLU A 143 2.97 1.83 -12.87
N LEU A 144 3.57 3.02 -12.93
CA LEU A 144 4.16 3.68 -11.77
C LEU A 144 3.21 4.73 -11.19
N TYR A 145 3.00 4.65 -9.88
CA TYR A 145 2.29 5.63 -9.06
C TYR A 145 3.27 6.25 -8.05
N LEU A 146 3.30 7.57 -7.99
CA LEU A 146 4.14 8.31 -7.04
C LEU A 146 3.27 8.82 -5.91
N ILE A 147 3.71 8.65 -4.68
CA ILE A 147 2.98 9.13 -3.51
C ILE A 147 3.87 10.05 -2.71
N VAL A 148 3.35 11.24 -2.43
CA VAL A 148 4.09 12.29 -1.72
C VAL A 148 3.32 12.70 -0.47
N HIS A 149 3.97 12.55 0.67
CA HIS A 149 3.47 13.09 1.92
C HIS A 149 3.85 14.58 2.02
N LEU A 150 2.87 15.47 2.16
CA LEU A 150 3.05 16.91 2.17
C LEU A 150 2.45 17.54 3.43
N ASN A 151 3.12 18.55 3.96
CA ASN A 151 2.67 19.31 5.12
C ASN A 151 2.16 20.71 4.76
N SER A 152 2.48 21.22 3.56
CA SER A 152 2.05 22.55 3.11
C SER A 152 1.94 22.65 1.58
N GLU A 153 1.28 23.71 1.10
CA GLU A 153 1.17 23.99 -0.34
C GLU A 153 2.50 24.45 -0.94
N GLU A 154 3.34 25.14 -0.15
CA GLU A 154 4.68 25.56 -0.57
C GLU A 154 5.57 24.34 -0.84
N GLU A 155 5.49 23.33 0.04
CA GLU A 155 6.17 22.06 -0.16
C GLU A 155 5.67 21.36 -1.44
N GLN A 156 4.36 21.39 -1.69
CA GLN A 156 3.77 20.85 -2.92
C GLN A 156 4.36 21.52 -4.17
N GLN A 157 4.46 22.85 -4.17
CA GLN A 157 5.00 23.62 -5.28
C GLN A 157 6.47 23.29 -5.51
N GLN A 158 7.27 23.21 -4.44
CA GLN A 158 8.67 22.82 -4.51
C GLN A 158 8.85 21.41 -5.10
N VAL A 159 8.10 20.42 -4.61
CA VAL A 159 8.16 19.05 -5.13
C VAL A 159 7.72 19.00 -6.60
N THR A 160 6.65 19.70 -6.96
CA THR A 160 6.16 19.74 -8.34
C THR A 160 7.22 20.33 -9.27
N HIS A 161 7.82 21.47 -8.89
CA HIS A 161 8.89 22.10 -9.66
C HIS A 161 10.12 21.18 -9.79
N LEU A 162 10.47 20.47 -8.73
CA LEU A 162 11.59 19.52 -8.73
C LEU A 162 11.33 18.35 -9.71
N LEU A 163 10.10 17.81 -9.71
CA LEU A 163 9.68 16.75 -10.63
C LEU A 163 9.72 17.22 -12.09
N GLU A 164 9.22 18.43 -12.37
CA GLU A 164 9.27 19.04 -13.71
C GLU A 164 10.71 19.19 -14.20
N LYS A 165 11.59 19.79 -13.38
CA LYS A 165 12.99 20.06 -13.73
C LYS A 165 13.79 18.79 -14.00
N SER A 166 13.45 17.69 -13.33
CA SER A 166 14.11 16.40 -13.53
C SER A 166 13.74 15.70 -14.84
N GLY A 167 12.69 16.16 -15.52
CA GLY A 167 12.12 15.47 -16.69
C GLY A 167 11.29 14.24 -16.33
N LEU A 168 11.12 13.89 -15.05
CA LEU A 168 10.38 12.69 -14.64
C LEU A 168 8.91 12.73 -15.07
N LEU A 169 8.32 13.93 -15.15
CA LEU A 169 6.95 14.12 -15.65
C LEU A 169 6.79 13.84 -17.16
N ALA A 170 7.88 13.70 -17.92
CA ALA A 170 7.81 13.24 -19.31
C ALA A 170 7.51 11.73 -19.40
N SER A 171 7.87 10.96 -18.36
CA SER A 171 7.75 9.50 -18.33
C SER A 171 6.64 9.01 -17.39
N VAL A 172 6.30 9.80 -16.37
CA VAL A 172 5.24 9.50 -15.40
C VAL A 172 4.01 10.35 -15.70
N ASP A 173 2.85 9.69 -15.83
CA ASP A 173 1.56 10.36 -15.96
C ASP A 173 1.26 11.18 -14.70
N SER A 174 1.08 12.49 -14.85
CA SER A 174 0.81 13.41 -13.73
C SER A 174 -0.41 13.01 -12.90
N ARG A 175 -1.39 12.31 -13.49
CA ARG A 175 -2.57 11.77 -12.79
C ARG A 175 -2.26 10.62 -11.84
N LYS A 176 -1.05 10.06 -11.92
CA LYS A 176 -0.54 8.99 -11.04
C LYS A 176 0.39 9.51 -9.95
N ILE A 177 0.51 10.83 -9.84
CA ILE A 177 1.22 11.50 -8.75
C ILE A 177 0.17 11.93 -7.75
N LEU A 178 0.22 11.31 -6.58
CA LEU A 178 -0.81 11.47 -5.56
C LEU A 178 -0.20 12.09 -4.31
N TYR A 179 -0.91 13.08 -3.79
CA TYR A 179 -0.51 13.84 -2.61
C TYR A 179 -1.36 13.43 -1.41
N CYS A 180 -0.76 13.32 -0.23
CA CYS A 180 -1.45 13.03 1.01
C CYS A 180 -0.80 13.82 2.16
N SER A 181 -1.58 14.14 3.20
CA SER A 181 -1.12 14.88 4.38
C SER A 181 -1.09 14.05 5.67
N THR A 182 -1.44 12.76 5.57
CA THR A 182 -1.47 11.86 6.72
C THR A 182 -0.95 10.48 6.34
N GLU A 183 -0.33 9.81 7.32
CA GLU A 183 0.11 8.41 7.19
C GLU A 183 -1.05 7.47 6.85
N GLU A 184 -2.17 7.57 7.56
CA GLU A 184 -3.37 6.75 7.29
C GLU A 184 -3.93 6.97 5.88
N GLY A 185 -3.93 8.23 5.42
CA GLY A 185 -4.32 8.56 4.05
C GLY A 185 -3.41 7.85 3.02
N LYS A 186 -2.10 7.89 3.25
CA LYS A 186 -1.10 7.21 2.42
C LYS A 186 -1.35 5.70 2.36
N ILE A 187 -1.52 5.05 3.51
CA ILE A 187 -1.82 3.61 3.61
C ILE A 187 -3.10 3.26 2.85
N HIS A 188 -4.17 4.03 3.03
CA HIS A 188 -5.42 3.81 2.33
C HIS A 188 -5.26 3.92 0.81
N MET A 189 -4.58 4.95 0.33
CA MET A 189 -4.33 5.13 -1.10
C MET A 189 -3.56 3.95 -1.68
N ILE A 190 -2.49 3.51 -1.03
CA ILE A 190 -1.70 2.36 -1.49
C ILE A 190 -2.55 1.09 -1.55
N ARG A 191 -3.38 0.85 -0.53
CA ARG A 191 -4.29 -0.31 -0.53
C ARG A 191 -5.31 -0.26 -1.68
N HIS A 192 -5.85 0.91 -2.00
CA HIS A 192 -6.80 1.07 -3.11
C HIS A 192 -6.15 0.92 -4.49
N ILE A 193 -4.87 1.32 -4.63
CA ILE A 193 -4.11 1.12 -5.87
C ILE A 193 -3.81 -0.37 -6.10
N GLU A 194 -3.74 -1.16 -5.02
CA GLU A 194 -3.41 -2.59 -5.07
C GLU A 194 -2.14 -2.88 -5.90
N PRO A 195 -0.99 -2.27 -5.53
CA PRO A 195 0.25 -2.49 -6.25
C PRO A 195 0.77 -3.91 -6.05
N HIS A 196 1.56 -4.38 -7.01
CA HIS A 196 2.33 -5.61 -6.85
C HIS A 196 3.55 -5.33 -5.96
N ILE A 197 4.16 -4.15 -6.11
CA ILE A 197 5.34 -3.73 -5.37
C ILE A 197 5.08 -2.34 -4.79
N HIS A 198 5.33 -2.17 -3.50
CA HIS A 198 5.37 -0.87 -2.86
C HIS A 198 6.78 -0.57 -2.35
N VAL A 199 7.29 0.65 -2.61
CA VAL A 199 8.55 1.15 -2.07
C VAL A 199 8.26 2.23 -1.04
N GLU A 200 8.76 2.05 0.17
CA GLU A 200 8.53 2.92 1.33
C GLU A 200 9.85 3.32 1.98
N GLY A 201 9.97 4.58 2.41
CA GLY A 201 11.13 5.07 3.18
C GLY A 201 10.75 5.98 4.35
N GLY A 202 9.47 6.07 4.69
CA GLY A 202 8.94 6.98 5.69
C GLY A 202 8.83 8.40 5.18
N TRP A 203 8.85 9.34 6.12
CA TRP A 203 8.90 10.77 5.84
C TRP A 203 9.61 11.49 6.98
N GLU A 204 10.48 12.45 6.64
CA GLU A 204 11.21 13.27 7.61
C GLU A 204 12.00 12.39 8.61
N LEU A 205 11.58 12.36 9.88
CA LEU A 205 12.23 11.59 10.95
C LEU A 205 11.64 10.18 11.13
N ASP A 206 10.55 9.87 10.44
CA ASP A 206 9.93 8.54 10.44
C ASP A 206 10.56 7.65 9.35
N ASP A 207 10.78 6.38 9.67
CA ASP A 207 11.36 5.41 8.74
C ASP A 207 10.30 4.62 7.96
N GLY A 208 9.02 4.81 8.21
CA GLY A 208 7.90 4.16 7.52
C GLY A 208 7.55 2.78 8.07
N GLU A 209 8.04 2.42 9.26
CA GLU A 209 7.81 1.10 9.87
C GLU A 209 6.33 0.71 9.93
N ASP A 210 5.48 1.60 10.42
CA ASP A 210 4.05 1.30 10.60
C ASP A 210 3.33 1.15 9.24
N ILE A 211 3.68 1.99 8.26
CA ILE A 211 3.23 1.84 6.87
C ILE A 211 3.58 0.43 6.35
N VAL A 212 4.84 0.03 6.47
CA VAL A 212 5.30 -1.29 5.99
C VAL A 212 4.54 -2.42 6.71
N ARG A 213 4.39 -2.32 8.04
CA ARG A 213 3.66 -3.30 8.85
C ARG A 213 2.19 -3.43 8.42
N LYS A 214 1.53 -2.31 8.12
CA LYS A 214 0.12 -2.27 7.70
C LYS A 214 -0.08 -2.65 6.23
N LEU A 215 0.93 -2.53 5.37
CA LEU A 215 0.83 -2.84 3.95
C LEU A 215 1.31 -4.25 3.57
N ARG A 216 2.28 -4.82 4.29
CA ARG A 216 2.80 -6.17 3.99
C ARG A 216 1.74 -7.27 3.82
N PRO A 217 0.56 -7.26 4.49
CA PRO A 217 -0.45 -8.31 4.26
C PRO A 217 -1.21 -8.15 2.93
N PHE A 218 -1.15 -6.98 2.30
CA PHE A 218 -1.97 -6.61 1.14
C PHE A 218 -1.13 -6.45 -0.14
N VAL A 219 0.19 -6.31 -0.02
CA VAL A 219 1.10 -6.08 -1.14
C VAL A 219 2.02 -7.29 -1.32
N GLN A 220 2.16 -7.75 -2.56
CA GLN A 220 2.95 -8.96 -2.87
C GLN A 220 4.42 -8.80 -2.49
N LYS A 221 4.97 -7.59 -2.61
CA LYS A 221 6.31 -7.24 -2.19
C LYS A 221 6.38 -5.80 -1.66
N VAL A 222 7.03 -5.62 -0.53
CA VAL A 222 7.34 -4.29 0.03
C VAL A 222 8.85 -4.13 0.05
N ILE A 223 9.34 -3.02 -0.50
CA ILE A 223 10.73 -2.63 -0.45
C ILE A 223 10.83 -1.48 0.55
N TRP A 224 11.52 -1.73 1.66
CA TRP A 224 11.69 -0.78 2.73
C TRP A 224 13.08 -0.17 2.65
N VAL A 225 13.15 1.09 2.23
CA VAL A 225 14.37 1.88 2.11
C VAL A 225 14.63 2.56 3.44
N ILE A 226 15.67 2.11 4.15
CA ILE A 226 16.00 2.59 5.49
C ILE A 226 17.48 2.90 5.60
N THR A 227 17.85 3.74 6.56
CA THR A 227 19.26 4.04 6.83
C THR A 227 20.04 2.78 7.20
N ARG A 228 21.34 2.75 6.85
CA ARG A 228 22.28 1.68 7.23
C ARG A 228 22.23 1.35 8.72
N ARG A 229 22.12 2.38 9.57
CA ARG A 229 21.99 2.22 11.02
C ARG A 229 20.72 1.45 11.39
N ARG A 230 19.55 1.84 10.86
CA ARG A 230 18.30 1.13 11.11
C ARG A 230 18.35 -0.29 10.56
N ARG A 231 18.89 -0.49 9.35
CA ARG A 231 19.09 -1.82 8.77
C ARG A 231 19.92 -2.74 9.66
N SER A 232 21.03 -2.25 10.19
CA SER A 232 21.89 -3.01 11.11
C SER A 232 21.22 -3.41 12.43
N SER A 233 20.14 -2.71 12.82
CA SER A 233 19.36 -3.04 14.03
C SER A 233 18.52 -4.31 13.89
N PHE A 234 18.30 -4.79 12.66
CA PHE A 234 17.59 -6.03 12.38
C PHE A 234 18.46 -7.29 12.45
N ASN A 235 19.71 -7.18 12.89
CA ASN A 235 20.53 -8.35 13.20
C ASN A 235 19.84 -9.19 14.30
N GLN A 236 19.72 -10.50 14.13
CA GLN A 236 18.96 -11.39 15.04
C GLN A 236 19.36 -11.25 16.51
N ALA A 237 20.63 -10.95 16.79
CA ALA A 237 21.12 -10.72 18.16
C ALA A 237 20.62 -9.42 18.81
N LYS A 238 20.04 -8.48 18.05
CA LYS A 238 19.61 -7.14 18.49
C LYS A 238 18.17 -6.79 18.11
N LEU A 239 17.41 -7.76 17.60
CA LEU A 239 16.05 -7.52 17.12
C LEU A 239 15.13 -7.12 18.29
N LYS A 240 14.55 -5.92 18.23
CA LYS A 240 13.59 -5.46 19.23
C LYS A 240 12.32 -6.31 19.18
N ALA A 241 11.63 -6.46 20.31
CA ALA A 241 10.34 -7.14 20.36
C ALA A 241 9.28 -6.48 19.46
N SER A 242 9.32 -5.15 19.31
CA SER A 242 8.48 -4.40 18.38
C SER A 242 8.70 -4.82 16.93
N ASP A 243 9.95 -5.12 16.58
CA ASP A 243 10.38 -5.37 15.20
C ASP A 243 10.08 -6.82 14.76
N GLN A 244 9.64 -7.66 15.70
CA GLN A 244 9.23 -9.03 15.41
C GLN A 244 8.04 -9.07 14.45
N GLY A 245 8.19 -9.82 13.35
CA GLY A 245 7.14 -10.04 12.36
C GLY A 245 7.05 -8.97 11.27
N ILE A 246 7.88 -7.92 11.29
CA ILE A 246 7.96 -6.95 10.18
C ILE A 246 8.72 -7.55 9.00
N LEU A 247 9.84 -8.23 9.27
CA LEU A 247 10.67 -8.90 8.27
C LEU A 247 10.07 -10.23 7.82
N ALA A 248 8.93 -10.14 7.16
CA ALA A 248 8.34 -11.27 6.45
C ALA A 248 9.07 -11.53 5.13
N SER A 249 8.84 -12.69 4.52
CA SER A 249 9.48 -13.10 3.26
C SER A 249 9.19 -12.18 2.08
N ASN A 250 8.16 -11.34 2.17
CA ASN A 250 7.80 -10.36 1.15
C ASN A 250 8.36 -8.95 1.40
N VAL A 251 9.18 -8.76 2.43
CA VAL A 251 9.79 -7.46 2.75
C VAL A 251 11.29 -7.49 2.42
N GLU A 252 11.70 -6.59 1.54
CA GLU A 252 13.10 -6.36 1.17
C GLU A 252 13.62 -5.11 1.87
N LEU A 253 14.80 -5.18 2.49
CA LEU A 253 15.49 -4.02 3.06
C LEU A 253 16.56 -3.50 2.09
N ALA A 254 16.57 -2.20 1.84
CA ALA A 254 17.58 -1.53 1.03
C ALA A 254 18.00 -0.21 1.68
N GLU A 255 19.19 0.31 1.34
CA GLU A 255 19.64 1.63 1.83
C GLU A 255 19.32 2.73 0.82
N LYS A 256 19.36 2.39 -0.47
CA LYS A 256 19.04 3.29 -1.58
C LYS A 256 18.14 2.60 -2.58
N LEU A 257 17.33 3.40 -3.29
CA LEU A 257 16.46 2.89 -4.36
C LEU A 257 17.25 2.12 -5.44
N VAL A 258 18.45 2.57 -5.80
CA VAL A 258 19.30 1.95 -6.83
C VAL A 258 19.80 0.55 -6.47
N GLU A 259 19.85 0.20 -5.17
CA GLU A 259 20.32 -1.11 -4.69
C GLU A 259 19.22 -2.18 -4.68
N THR A 260 17.97 -1.74 -4.84
CA THR A 260 16.80 -2.60 -4.76
C THR A 260 16.79 -3.62 -5.89
N SER A 261 16.18 -4.78 -5.65
CA SER A 261 15.89 -5.73 -6.71
C SER A 261 15.03 -5.11 -7.81
N LEU A 262 14.20 -4.12 -7.48
CA LEU A 262 13.38 -3.39 -8.44
C LEU A 262 14.23 -2.55 -9.39
N ALA A 263 15.27 -1.88 -8.90
CA ALA A 263 16.22 -1.16 -9.75
C ALA A 263 17.03 -2.12 -10.65
N ARG A 264 17.38 -3.31 -10.13
CA ARG A 264 18.01 -4.37 -10.94
C ARG A 264 17.11 -4.89 -12.05
N GLU A 265 15.81 -5.07 -11.78
CA GLU A 265 14.81 -5.39 -12.82
C GLU A 265 14.75 -4.30 -13.91
N ALA A 266 15.07 -3.05 -13.57
CA ALA A 266 15.14 -1.92 -14.50
C ALA A 266 16.52 -1.76 -15.19
N GLY A 267 17.48 -2.65 -14.93
CA GLY A 267 18.80 -2.65 -15.57
C GLY A 267 19.90 -1.89 -14.82
N PHE A 268 19.65 -1.45 -13.58
CA PHE A 268 20.68 -0.82 -12.75
C PHE A 268 21.50 -1.89 -12.04
N VAL A 269 22.79 -1.95 -12.34
CA VAL A 269 23.75 -2.82 -11.65
C VAL A 269 24.57 -1.94 -10.72
N VAL A 270 24.43 -2.18 -9.41
CA VAL A 270 25.35 -1.60 -8.43
C VAL A 270 26.64 -2.40 -8.55
N ALA A 271 27.75 -1.73 -8.86
CA ALA A 271 29.06 -2.35 -8.74
C ALA A 271 29.19 -2.82 -7.29
N GLU A 272 29.42 -4.12 -7.08
CA GLU A 272 29.78 -4.59 -5.75
C GLU A 272 31.12 -3.95 -5.42
N ASP A 273 31.10 -2.88 -4.64
CA ASP A 273 32.32 -2.36 -4.03
C ASP A 273 32.89 -3.52 -3.20
N GLU A 274 33.99 -4.09 -3.69
CA GLU A 274 34.79 -5.07 -2.96
C GLU A 274 35.05 -4.49 -1.58
N GLN A 275 34.48 -5.13 -0.56
CA GLN A 275 34.59 -4.71 0.83
C GLN A 275 36.08 -4.74 1.22
N SER A 276 36.71 -3.57 1.24
CA SER A 276 38.00 -3.30 1.89
C SER A 276 37.79 -3.01 3.37
#